data_AF-A0A7C6MVG4-F1
#
_entry.id   AF-A0A7C6MVG4-F1
#
_cell.length_a   1.000
_cell.length_b   1.000
_cell.length_c   1.000
_cell.angle_alpha   90.00
_cell.angle_beta   90.00
_cell.angle_gamma   90.00
#
_symmetry.space_group_name_H-M   'P 1'
#
loop_
_entity.id
_entity.type
_entity.pdbx_description
1 polymer ?
#
loop_
_entity_poly.entity_id
_entity_poly.type
_entity_poly.pdbx_seq_one_letter_code
_entity_poly.pdbx_strand_id
1 'polypeptide(L)'
;MEVNLTFDNPALKSIFADPNQTITLDANFLIPPDRGRLARRSFDFPTFQQIWLDPIFRAFPNLAIHEAVYDELVLPSTKSYVQKQMNATPPRLAIHRDSNLTKIEKMLRDSIEEKIYPLTKYDPLLDNRDDRGEVKSLAYIATKGLPYFAAHDSNAIQLVENAEAWSTGLDNIQAVKMYELIYFLYLMNPSEKRSLRILYKYQYHLTKHEKKTNPEWGQFLVRMEALYQISPRENK
;
A
#
# COMPACT_ATOMS: atom_id res chain seq x y z
N MET A 1 9.44 5.49 -8.26
CA MET A 1 8.47 4.48 -8.75
C MET A 1 7.86 4.96 -10.06
N GLU A 2 7.73 4.08 -11.05
CA GLU A 2 7.09 4.37 -12.34
C GLU A 2 5.59 4.08 -12.29
N VAL A 3 4.78 4.89 -12.98
CA VAL A 3 3.32 4.71 -13.07
C VAL A 3 3.01 3.87 -14.30
N ASN A 4 2.59 2.62 -14.10
CA ASN A 4 2.18 1.73 -15.20
C ASN A 4 0.72 1.99 -15.58
N LEU A 5 0.51 2.40 -16.83
CA LEU A 5 -0.80 2.68 -17.42
C LEU A 5 -1.01 1.91 -18.73
N THR A 6 -0.29 0.81 -18.93
CA THR A 6 -0.40 -0.02 -20.13
C THR A 6 -1.51 -1.05 -20.00
N PHE A 7 -1.69 -1.59 -18.80
CA PHE A 7 -2.70 -2.59 -18.47
C PHE A 7 -3.40 -2.19 -17.18
N ASP A 8 -4.67 -2.56 -17.05
CA ASP A 8 -5.36 -2.44 -15.78
C ASP A 8 -4.85 -3.45 -14.75
N ASN A 9 -4.95 -3.10 -13.48
CA ASN A 9 -4.66 -3.97 -12.37
C ASN A 9 -5.95 -4.70 -11.94
N PRO A 10 -6.02 -6.04 -12.03
CA PRO A 10 -7.21 -6.79 -11.62
C PRO A 10 -7.58 -6.56 -10.16
N ALA A 11 -6.61 -6.30 -9.27
CA ALA A 11 -6.86 -5.95 -7.88
C ALA A 11 -7.64 -4.66 -7.76
N LEU A 12 -7.25 -3.62 -8.50
CA LEU A 12 -7.97 -2.35 -8.47
C LEU A 12 -9.39 -2.49 -9.03
N LYS A 13 -9.57 -3.24 -10.12
CA LYS A 13 -10.92 -3.57 -10.64
C LYS A 13 -11.78 -4.26 -9.60
N SER A 14 -11.22 -5.25 -8.90
CA SER A 14 -11.90 -5.96 -7.82
C SER A 14 -12.28 -5.02 -6.67
N ILE A 15 -11.36 -4.13 -6.25
CA ILE A 15 -11.60 -3.13 -5.20
C ILE A 15 -12.71 -2.15 -5.59
N PHE A 16 -12.80 -1.76 -6.86
CA PHE A 16 -13.92 -0.94 -7.35
C PHE A 16 -15.27 -1.67 -7.29
N ALA A 17 -15.28 -2.99 -7.53
CA ALA A 17 -16.48 -3.79 -7.44
C ALA A 17 -16.93 -3.98 -5.98
N ASP A 18 -15.97 -4.30 -5.08
CA ASP A 18 -16.20 -4.48 -3.66
C ASP A 18 -15.06 -3.85 -2.82
N PRO A 19 -15.28 -2.65 -2.24
CA PRO A 19 -14.29 -1.98 -1.39
C PRO A 19 -14.18 -2.58 0.01
N ASN A 20 -15.03 -3.56 0.38
CA ASN A 20 -14.97 -4.22 1.69
C ASN A 20 -13.92 -5.34 1.74
N GLN A 21 -13.19 -5.60 0.67
CA GLN A 21 -12.13 -6.59 0.68
C GLN A 21 -10.99 -6.18 1.63
N THR A 22 -10.31 -7.15 2.22
CA THR A 22 -9.17 -6.88 3.10
C THR A 22 -7.96 -6.43 2.29
N ILE A 23 -7.43 -5.25 2.61
CA ILE A 23 -6.20 -4.72 2.02
C ILE A 23 -5.15 -4.60 3.13
N THR A 24 -4.07 -5.36 3.00
CA THR A 24 -2.94 -5.27 3.94
C THR A 24 -1.98 -4.19 3.46
N LEU A 25 -1.66 -3.25 4.34
CA LEU A 25 -0.84 -2.08 4.03
C LEU A 25 0.60 -2.30 4.48
N ASP A 26 1.52 -1.80 3.66
CA ASP A 26 2.91 -1.64 4.04
C ASP A 26 3.14 -0.37 4.90
N ALA A 27 4.29 -0.26 5.56
CA ALA A 27 4.67 0.90 6.38
C ALA A 27 4.67 2.21 5.56
N ASN A 28 5.10 2.15 4.30
CA ASN A 28 5.16 3.32 3.40
C ASN A 28 3.77 3.92 3.04
N PHE A 29 2.68 3.24 3.39
CA PHE A 29 1.32 3.78 3.28
C PHE A 29 0.90 4.59 4.51
N LEU A 30 1.54 4.36 5.66
CA LEU A 30 1.22 4.98 6.95
C LEU A 30 2.20 6.09 7.33
N ILE A 31 3.43 6.01 6.84
CA ILE A 31 4.50 6.96 7.12
C ILE A 31 4.51 8.05 6.02
N PRO A 32 4.51 9.34 6.40
CA PRO A 32 4.63 10.41 5.42
C PRO A 32 5.91 10.26 4.57
N PRO A 33 5.83 10.44 3.25
CA PRO A 33 7.00 10.32 2.39
C PRO A 33 8.05 11.40 2.70
N ASP A 34 9.27 10.98 3.03
CA ASP A 34 10.40 11.91 3.18
C ASP A 34 11.11 12.11 1.84
N ARG A 35 10.83 13.25 1.21
CA ARG A 35 11.58 13.73 0.04
C ARG A 35 12.33 15.03 0.32
N GLY A 36 12.75 15.27 1.56
CA GLY A 36 13.41 16.53 1.97
C GLY A 36 14.67 16.89 1.16
N ARG A 37 15.39 15.89 0.62
CA ARG A 37 16.53 16.12 -0.28
C ARG A 37 16.13 16.61 -1.69
N LEU A 38 14.88 16.41 -2.08
CA LEU A 38 14.36 16.65 -3.44
C LEU A 38 13.30 17.76 -3.50
N ALA A 39 12.59 18.01 -2.39
CA ALA A 39 11.53 18.98 -2.28
C ALA A 39 11.88 20.09 -1.29
N ARG A 40 11.53 21.35 -1.62
CA ARG A 40 11.66 22.49 -0.70
C ARG A 40 10.73 22.40 0.53
N ARG A 41 9.70 21.56 0.47
CA ARG A 41 8.73 21.33 1.54
C ARG A 41 8.50 19.83 1.67
N SER A 42 8.62 19.29 2.88
CA SER A 42 8.21 17.93 3.20
C SER A 42 6.70 17.84 3.37
N PHE A 43 6.16 16.65 3.17
CA PHE A 43 4.81 16.33 3.61
C PHE A 43 4.87 16.04 5.12
N ASP A 44 4.42 16.97 5.95
CA ASP A 44 4.31 16.69 7.38
C ASP A 44 3.17 15.71 7.67
N PHE A 45 3.19 15.14 8.87
CA PHE A 45 2.19 14.15 9.26
C PHE A 45 0.75 14.70 9.22
N PRO A 46 0.42 15.90 9.73
CA PRO A 46 -0.93 16.44 9.63
C PRO A 46 -1.44 16.57 8.19
N THR A 47 -0.60 17.07 7.28
CA THR A 47 -0.97 17.19 5.86
C THR A 47 -1.13 15.81 5.23
N PHE A 48 -0.23 14.87 5.51
CA PHE A 48 -0.33 13.50 5.01
C PHE A 48 -1.59 12.81 5.52
N GLN A 49 -1.90 12.97 6.81
CA GLN A 49 -3.09 12.43 7.43
C GLN A 49 -4.35 12.93 6.73
N GLN A 50 -4.49 14.25 6.56
CA GLN A 50 -5.68 14.86 5.97
C GLN A 50 -5.87 14.47 4.49
N ILE A 51 -4.79 14.43 3.71
CA ILE A 51 -4.85 14.23 2.26
C ILE A 51 -4.95 12.74 1.90
N TRP A 52 -4.30 11.88 2.68
CA TRP A 52 -4.13 10.46 2.37
C TRP A 52 -4.79 9.54 3.39
N LEU A 53 -4.36 9.57 4.65
CA LEU A 53 -4.80 8.57 5.64
C LEU A 53 -6.30 8.68 5.92
N ASP A 54 -6.81 9.86 6.25
CA ASP A 54 -8.22 10.05 6.58
C ASP A 54 -9.15 9.62 5.42
N PRO A 55 -8.88 9.96 4.15
CA PRO A 55 -9.62 9.42 3.01
C PRO A 55 -9.51 7.91 2.83
N ILE A 56 -8.31 7.33 2.96
CA ILE A 56 -8.10 5.88 2.84
C ILE A 56 -8.90 5.11 3.89
N PHE A 57 -8.81 5.51 5.15
CA PHE A 57 -9.55 4.91 6.27
C PHE A 57 -11.07 5.17 6.21
N ARG A 58 -11.52 6.13 5.41
CA ARG A 58 -12.95 6.35 5.14
C ARG A 58 -13.45 5.50 3.98
N ALA A 59 -12.61 5.30 2.96
CA ALA A 59 -12.95 4.58 1.74
C ALA A 59 -12.95 3.06 1.93
N PHE A 60 -12.05 2.54 2.77
CA PHE A 60 -11.84 1.12 2.96
C PHE A 60 -12.10 0.72 4.42
N PRO A 61 -13.13 -0.09 4.71
CA PRO A 61 -13.44 -0.47 6.08
C PRO A 61 -12.53 -1.58 6.62
N ASN A 62 -11.92 -2.38 5.74
CA ASN A 62 -11.16 -3.57 6.11
C ASN A 62 -9.67 -3.43 5.77
N LEU A 63 -9.02 -2.45 6.39
CA LEU A 63 -7.57 -2.28 6.31
C LEU A 63 -6.87 -3.12 7.37
N ALA A 64 -5.68 -3.62 7.05
CA ALA A 64 -4.84 -4.35 7.99
C ALA A 64 -3.37 -3.99 7.85
N ILE A 65 -2.58 -4.25 8.89
CA ILE A 65 -1.12 -4.26 8.85
C ILE A 65 -0.58 -5.47 9.61
N HIS A 66 0.63 -5.90 9.30
CA HIS A 66 1.33 -6.86 10.15
C HIS A 66 1.90 -6.18 11.40
N GLU A 67 2.03 -6.92 12.51
CA GLU A 67 2.62 -6.38 13.75
C GLU A 67 4.06 -5.88 13.55
N ALA A 68 4.83 -6.49 12.64
CA ALA A 68 6.15 -6.01 12.26
C ALA A 68 6.12 -4.59 11.64
N VAL A 69 5.11 -4.28 10.82
CA VAL A 69 4.88 -2.93 10.28
C VAL A 69 4.53 -1.95 11.39
N TYR A 70 3.71 -2.37 12.36
CA TYR A 70 3.38 -1.54 13.52
C TYR A 70 4.63 -1.20 14.36
N ASP A 71 5.56 -2.14 14.50
CA ASP A 71 6.81 -1.96 15.24
C ASP A 71 7.80 -1.01 14.53
N GLU A 72 7.68 -0.85 13.22
CA GLU A 72 8.45 0.12 12.42
C GLU A 72 7.95 1.55 12.55
N LEU A 73 6.73 1.76 13.08
CA LEU A 73 6.18 3.09 13.30
C LEU A 73 6.88 3.78 14.48
N VAL A 74 7.96 4.50 14.18
CA VAL A 74 8.77 5.23 15.17
C VAL A 74 8.18 6.59 15.55
N LEU A 75 7.43 7.24 14.65
CA LEU A 75 6.87 8.57 14.90
C LEU A 75 5.65 8.48 15.85
N PRO A 76 5.66 9.19 17.00
CA PRO A 76 4.56 9.15 17.95
C PRO A 76 3.21 9.55 17.35
N SER A 77 3.20 10.50 16.42
CA SER A 77 1.99 10.96 15.74
C SER A 77 1.36 9.86 14.87
N THR A 78 2.19 9.16 14.09
CA THR A 78 1.75 8.04 13.24
C THR A 78 1.24 6.89 14.10
N LYS A 79 1.98 6.52 15.14
CA LYS A 79 1.60 5.44 16.06
C LYS A 79 0.30 5.74 16.80
N SER A 80 0.14 6.98 17.27
CA SER A 80 -1.10 7.43 17.94
C SER A 80 -2.30 7.40 17.00
N TYR A 81 -2.11 7.82 15.75
CA TYR A 81 -3.17 7.76 14.74
C TYR A 81 -3.57 6.31 14.44
N VAL A 82 -2.60 5.43 14.21
CA VAL A 82 -2.84 4.00 13.96
C VAL A 82 -3.57 3.35 15.13
N GLN A 83 -3.13 3.61 16.37
CA GLN A 83 -3.79 3.11 17.57
C GLN A 83 -5.24 3.60 17.68
N LYS A 84 -5.51 4.86 17.29
CA LYS A 84 -6.88 5.40 17.23
C LYS A 84 -7.75 4.66 16.22
N GLN A 85 -7.22 4.30 15.04
CA GLN A 85 -7.97 3.54 14.03
C GLN A 85 -8.26 2.11 14.49
N MET A 86 -7.32 1.48 15.19
CA MET A 86 -7.51 0.15 15.80
C MET A 86 -8.57 0.17 16.90
N ASN A 87 -8.59 1.22 17.72
CA ASN A 87 -9.50 1.34 18.86
C ASN A 87 -10.87 1.96 18.49
N ALA A 88 -11.10 2.31 17.23
CA ALA A 88 -12.37 2.82 16.76
C ALA A 88 -13.48 1.77 16.93
N THR A 89 -14.75 2.21 16.92
CA THR A 89 -15.90 1.32 16.99
C THR A 89 -16.81 1.55 15.78
N PRO A 90 -16.89 0.60 14.81
CA PRO A 90 -16.05 -0.61 14.70
C PRO A 90 -14.57 -0.28 14.41
N PRO A 91 -13.63 -1.21 14.68
CA PRO A 91 -12.22 -1.04 14.33
C PRO A 91 -12.04 -0.77 12.83
N ARG A 92 -11.17 0.17 12.48
CA ARG A 92 -10.86 0.53 11.08
C ARG A 92 -9.51 0.03 10.61
N LEU A 93 -8.74 -0.57 11.51
CA LEU A 93 -7.47 -1.22 11.20
C LEU A 93 -7.32 -2.50 12.03
N ALA A 94 -7.10 -3.62 11.36
CA ALA A 94 -6.71 -4.87 12.00
C ALA A 94 -5.17 -5.00 12.10
N ILE A 95 -4.69 -5.68 13.13
CA ILE A 95 -3.29 -6.14 13.19
C ILE A 95 -3.26 -7.64 12.97
N HIS A 96 -2.56 -8.04 11.92
CA HIS A 96 -2.14 -9.42 11.68
C HIS A 96 -1.02 -9.77 12.64
N ARG A 97 -1.21 -10.86 13.39
CA ARG A 97 -0.25 -11.36 14.37
C ARG A 97 0.13 -12.78 14.06
N ASP A 98 1.42 -13.07 14.11
CA ASP A 98 1.93 -14.43 13.93
C ASP A 98 1.44 -15.37 15.05
N SER A 99 1.14 -14.82 16.22
CA SER A 99 0.54 -15.59 17.33
C SER A 99 -0.87 -16.12 17.03
N ASN A 100 -1.54 -15.59 16.00
CA ASN A 100 -2.85 -16.07 15.54
C ASN A 100 -2.72 -17.24 14.54
N LEU A 101 -1.51 -17.60 14.12
CA LEU A 101 -1.28 -18.72 13.20
C LEU A 101 -1.30 -20.05 13.96
N THR A 102 -1.95 -21.06 13.37
CA THR A 102 -1.78 -22.45 13.78
C THR A 102 -0.35 -22.92 13.51
N LYS A 103 0.03 -24.09 14.05
CA LYS A 103 1.36 -24.67 13.79
C LYS A 103 1.62 -24.90 12.30
N ILE A 104 0.61 -25.34 11.55
CA ILE A 104 0.72 -25.60 10.11
C ILE A 104 0.85 -24.28 9.34
N GLU A 105 0.00 -23.30 9.66
CA GLU A 105 0.09 -21.97 9.05
C GLU A 105 1.45 -21.33 9.34
N LYS A 106 1.98 -21.47 10.56
CA LYS A 106 3.30 -20.95 10.90
C LYS A 106 4.41 -21.61 10.05
N MET A 107 4.38 -22.93 9.89
CA MET A 107 5.34 -23.63 9.01
C MET A 107 5.26 -23.14 7.56
N LEU A 108 4.05 -22.90 7.06
CA LEU A 108 3.86 -22.34 5.72
C LEU A 108 4.39 -20.90 5.62
N ARG A 109 4.08 -20.06 6.61
CA ARG A 109 4.57 -18.67 6.69
C ARG A 109 6.08 -18.64 6.71
N ASP A 110 6.71 -19.45 7.56
CA ASP A 110 8.17 -19.55 7.67
C ASP A 110 8.79 -19.98 6.33
N SER A 111 8.19 -20.96 5.63
CA SER A 111 8.67 -21.40 4.31
C SER A 111 8.51 -20.35 3.21
N ILE A 112 7.46 -19.53 3.25
CA ILE A 112 7.28 -18.41 2.31
C ILE A 112 8.29 -17.30 2.62
N GLU A 113 8.46 -16.97 3.90
CA GLU A 113 9.47 -16.00 4.33
C GLU A 113 10.88 -16.39 3.88
N GLU A 114 11.26 -17.66 4.01
CA GLU A 114 12.54 -18.21 3.54
C GLU A 114 12.79 -18.00 2.03
N LYS A 115 11.73 -17.94 1.23
CA LYS A 115 11.82 -17.67 -0.22
C LYS A 115 11.94 -16.19 -0.54
N ILE A 116 11.34 -15.33 0.28
CA ILE A 116 11.23 -13.90 0.02
C ILE A 116 12.42 -13.13 0.59
N TYR A 117 12.83 -13.38 1.84
CA TYR A 117 13.86 -12.55 2.49
C TYR A 117 15.17 -12.44 1.68
N PRO A 118 15.68 -13.49 0.98
CA PRO A 118 16.92 -13.39 0.20
C PRO A 118 16.84 -12.41 -0.99
N LEU A 119 15.63 -12.02 -1.39
CA LEU A 119 15.35 -11.05 -2.45
C LEU A 119 15.21 -9.61 -1.91
N THR A 120 15.38 -9.43 -0.60
CA THR A 120 15.21 -8.15 0.12
C THR A 120 16.48 -7.81 0.90
N LYS A 121 16.48 -6.68 1.62
CA LYS A 121 17.55 -6.34 2.58
C LYS A 121 17.30 -6.91 3.98
N TYR A 122 16.14 -7.52 4.20
CA TYR A 122 15.82 -8.18 5.45
C TYR A 122 16.66 -9.45 5.61
N ASP A 123 17.27 -9.61 6.79
CA ASP A 123 17.98 -10.84 7.18
C ASP A 123 17.42 -11.31 8.52
N PRO A 124 16.69 -12.43 8.57
CA PRO A 124 16.08 -12.92 9.81
C PRO A 124 17.11 -13.37 10.86
N LEU A 125 18.38 -13.58 10.48
CA LEU A 125 19.48 -13.91 11.39
C LEU A 125 20.15 -12.67 11.98
N LEU A 126 19.86 -11.48 11.45
CA LEU A 126 20.35 -10.21 11.95
C LEU A 126 19.20 -9.42 12.59
N ASP A 127 19.49 -8.60 13.59
CA ASP A 127 18.51 -7.65 14.13
C ASP A 127 18.42 -6.41 13.21
N ASN A 128 18.04 -6.64 11.95
CA ASN A 128 17.76 -5.57 10.99
C ASN A 128 16.26 -5.33 10.86
N ARG A 129 15.89 -4.08 10.62
CA ARG A 129 14.49 -3.66 10.46
C ARG A 129 14.13 -3.34 9.02
N ASP A 130 15.12 -3.21 8.15
CA ASP A 130 14.91 -2.92 6.74
C ASP A 130 14.12 -4.06 6.09
N ASP A 131 13.08 -3.71 5.34
CA ASP A 131 12.16 -4.60 4.61
C ASP A 131 11.45 -5.67 5.48
N ARG A 132 11.64 -5.68 6.81
CA ARG A 132 11.07 -6.69 7.71
C ARG A 132 9.54 -6.65 7.71
N GLY A 133 8.95 -5.46 7.79
CA GLY A 133 7.51 -5.24 7.75
C GLY A 133 6.88 -5.78 6.46
N GLU A 134 7.54 -5.53 5.33
CA GLU A 134 7.15 -6.02 4.01
C GLU A 134 7.19 -7.56 3.94
N VAL A 135 8.34 -8.16 4.25
CA VAL A 135 8.52 -9.62 4.17
C VAL A 135 7.53 -10.34 5.08
N LYS A 136 7.39 -9.90 6.34
CA LYS A 136 6.46 -10.49 7.30
C LYS A 136 5.02 -10.33 6.86
N SER A 137 4.65 -9.17 6.32
CA SER A 137 3.29 -8.93 5.81
C SER A 137 2.96 -9.85 4.64
N LEU A 138 3.83 -9.93 3.63
CA LEU A 138 3.65 -10.76 2.44
C LEU A 138 3.54 -12.24 2.79
N ALA A 139 4.44 -12.75 3.64
CA ALA A 139 4.40 -14.15 4.09
C ALA A 139 3.10 -14.47 4.85
N TYR A 140 2.67 -13.57 5.73
CA TYR A 140 1.42 -13.74 6.50
C TYR A 140 0.19 -13.79 5.59
N ILE A 141 0.03 -12.82 4.69
CA ILE A 141 -1.17 -12.74 3.85
C ILE A 141 -1.25 -13.92 2.88
N ALA A 142 -0.12 -14.38 2.33
CA ALA A 142 -0.07 -15.57 1.49
C ALA A 142 -0.49 -16.83 2.26
N THR A 143 -0.02 -16.96 3.50
CA THR A 143 -0.41 -18.05 4.40
C THR A 143 -1.91 -18.06 4.69
N LYS A 144 -2.52 -16.89 4.90
CA LYS A 144 -3.96 -16.76 5.21
C LYS A 144 -4.86 -16.71 3.97
N GLY A 145 -4.28 -16.67 2.77
CA GLY A 145 -5.03 -16.48 1.51
C GLY A 145 -5.69 -15.11 1.40
N LEU A 146 -5.10 -14.06 1.98
CA LEU A 146 -5.60 -12.68 1.86
C LEU A 146 -5.07 -12.06 0.56
N PRO A 147 -5.92 -11.46 -0.30
CA PRO A 147 -5.58 -11.26 -1.70
C PRO A 147 -4.73 -10.02 -2.02
N TYR A 148 -4.73 -8.98 -1.17
CA TYR A 148 -4.15 -7.69 -1.55
C TYR A 148 -3.09 -7.17 -0.58
N PHE A 149 -2.00 -6.72 -1.18
CA PHE A 149 -0.92 -6.00 -0.50
C PHE A 149 -0.75 -4.62 -1.13
N ALA A 150 -0.87 -3.56 -0.34
CA ALA A 150 -0.76 -2.19 -0.83
C ALA A 150 0.56 -1.56 -0.39
N ALA A 151 1.37 -1.16 -1.36
CA ALA A 151 2.72 -0.65 -1.14
C ALA A 151 3.09 0.48 -2.11
N HIS A 152 4.00 1.33 -1.66
CA HIS A 152 4.65 2.38 -2.44
C HIS A 152 6.17 2.16 -2.47
N ASP A 153 6.58 0.90 -2.58
CA ASP A 153 7.97 0.49 -2.73
C ASP A 153 8.09 -0.45 -3.94
N SER A 154 9.07 -0.18 -4.80
CA SER A 154 9.25 -0.95 -6.04
C SER A 154 9.73 -2.37 -5.78
N ASN A 155 10.53 -2.62 -4.74
CA ASN A 155 11.04 -3.96 -4.45
C ASN A 155 9.89 -4.82 -3.91
N ALA A 156 9.11 -4.28 -2.99
CA ALA A 156 7.90 -4.92 -2.46
C ALA A 156 6.92 -5.36 -3.53
N ILE A 157 6.67 -4.45 -4.48
CA ILE A 157 5.79 -4.72 -5.61
C ILE A 157 6.36 -5.82 -6.50
N GLN A 158 7.67 -5.80 -6.77
CA GLN A 158 8.31 -6.79 -7.63
C GLN A 158 8.27 -8.21 -7.06
N LEU A 159 8.32 -8.39 -5.74
CA LEU A 159 8.17 -9.71 -5.10
C LEU A 159 6.83 -10.36 -5.44
N VAL A 160 5.78 -9.55 -5.53
CA VAL A 160 4.42 -9.98 -5.88
C VAL A 160 4.29 -10.14 -7.39
N GLU A 161 4.70 -9.15 -8.17
CA GLU A 161 4.53 -9.15 -9.63
C GLU A 161 5.38 -10.20 -10.35
N ASN A 162 6.50 -10.62 -9.76
CA ASN A 162 7.37 -11.67 -10.30
C ASN A 162 7.26 -12.98 -9.50
N ALA A 163 6.16 -13.18 -8.77
CA ALA A 163 6.03 -14.29 -7.82
C ALA A 163 6.36 -15.67 -8.43
N GLU A 164 5.85 -15.94 -9.62
CA GLU A 164 6.11 -17.19 -10.36
C GLU A 164 7.58 -17.27 -10.77
N ALA A 165 8.09 -16.23 -11.43
CA ALA A 165 9.45 -16.20 -11.98
C ALA A 165 10.53 -16.29 -10.89
N TRP A 166 10.26 -15.74 -9.71
CA TRP A 166 11.16 -15.75 -8.55
C TRP A 166 10.82 -16.84 -7.55
N SER A 167 9.76 -17.62 -7.78
CA SER A 167 9.28 -18.67 -6.89
C SER A 167 9.05 -18.18 -5.45
N THR A 168 8.50 -16.98 -5.27
CA THR A 168 8.29 -16.36 -3.95
C THR A 168 7.18 -17.02 -3.14
N GLY A 169 6.27 -17.74 -3.81
CA GLY A 169 5.05 -18.30 -3.20
C GLY A 169 3.95 -17.26 -2.96
N LEU A 170 4.03 -16.11 -3.63
CA LEU A 170 3.05 -15.02 -3.56
C LEU A 170 2.06 -15.03 -4.74
N ASP A 171 1.91 -16.15 -5.43
CA ASP A 171 1.18 -16.26 -6.72
C ASP A 171 -0.30 -15.84 -6.65
N ASN A 172 -0.90 -15.94 -5.46
CA ASN A 172 -2.29 -15.57 -5.20
C ASN A 172 -2.45 -14.15 -4.63
N ILE A 173 -1.36 -13.41 -4.49
CA ILE A 173 -1.34 -12.05 -3.97
C ILE A 173 -1.30 -11.08 -5.14
N GLN A 174 -2.04 -9.99 -5.03
CA GLN A 174 -1.97 -8.89 -5.98
C GLN A 174 -1.54 -7.61 -5.28
N ALA A 175 -0.56 -6.93 -5.89
CA ALA A 175 -0.05 -5.66 -5.40
C ALA A 175 -0.98 -4.52 -5.81
N VAL A 176 -1.28 -3.62 -4.89
CA VAL A 176 -2.06 -2.39 -5.12
C VAL A 176 -1.17 -1.18 -4.87
N LYS A 177 -0.98 -0.38 -5.90
CA LYS A 177 -0.01 0.72 -5.89
C LYS A 177 -0.68 2.00 -5.38
N MET A 178 0.06 2.85 -4.67
CA MET A 178 -0.51 4.08 -4.13
C MET A 178 -1.18 4.97 -5.20
N TYR A 179 -0.64 5.07 -6.43
CA TYR A 179 -1.28 5.86 -7.49
C TYR A 179 -2.65 5.30 -7.91
N GLU A 180 -2.84 3.98 -7.82
CA GLU A 180 -4.12 3.32 -8.14
C GLU A 180 -5.18 3.70 -7.12
N LEU A 181 -4.82 3.72 -5.84
CA LEU A 181 -5.71 4.19 -4.79
C LEU A 181 -5.91 5.72 -4.82
N ILE A 182 -4.91 6.51 -5.24
CA ILE A 182 -5.13 7.94 -5.51
C ILE A 182 -6.22 8.13 -6.57
N TYR A 183 -6.19 7.32 -7.64
CA TYR A 183 -7.22 7.36 -8.67
C TYR A 183 -8.59 6.89 -8.15
N PHE A 184 -8.61 5.82 -7.35
CA PHE A 184 -9.84 5.36 -6.68
C PHE A 184 -10.47 6.49 -5.86
N LEU A 185 -9.70 7.15 -4.99
CA LEU A 185 -10.18 8.27 -4.20
C LEU A 185 -10.59 9.45 -5.09
N TYR A 186 -9.90 9.69 -6.20
CA TYR A 186 -10.31 10.74 -7.14
C TYR A 186 -11.71 10.50 -7.71
N LEU A 187 -12.01 9.25 -8.10
CA LEU A 187 -13.31 8.88 -8.67
C LEU A 187 -14.42 8.82 -7.62
N MET A 188 -14.16 8.19 -6.48
CA MET A 188 -15.16 8.02 -5.41
C MET A 188 -15.39 9.30 -4.61
N ASN A 189 -14.54 10.32 -4.81
CA ASN A 189 -14.62 11.65 -4.21
C ASN A 189 -14.68 11.69 -2.65
N PRO A 190 -13.96 10.82 -1.88
CA PRO A 190 -13.89 10.96 -0.42
C PRO A 190 -12.80 11.95 0.02
N SER A 191 -11.97 12.46 -0.91
CA SER A 191 -10.89 13.42 -0.69
C SER A 191 -11.00 14.61 -1.64
N GLU A 192 -10.34 15.71 -1.30
CA GLU A 192 -10.30 16.92 -2.10
C GLU A 192 -9.39 16.74 -3.32
N LYS A 193 -9.91 16.96 -4.53
CA LYS A 193 -9.22 16.64 -5.79
C LYS A 193 -7.88 17.36 -5.95
N ARG A 194 -7.75 18.60 -5.46
CA ARG A 194 -6.48 19.34 -5.50
C ARG A 194 -5.44 18.71 -4.57
N SER A 195 -5.86 18.26 -3.39
CA SER A 195 -5.02 17.55 -2.43
C SER A 195 -4.47 16.24 -2.99
N LEU A 196 -5.31 15.43 -3.65
CA LEU A 196 -4.87 14.21 -4.34
C LEU A 196 -3.87 14.52 -5.47
N ARG A 197 -4.11 15.59 -6.24
CA ARG A 197 -3.15 16.04 -7.27
C ARG A 197 -1.80 16.44 -6.67
N ILE A 198 -1.80 17.10 -5.51
CA ILE A 198 -0.57 17.48 -4.80
C ILE A 198 0.20 16.24 -4.36
N LEU A 199 -0.48 15.26 -3.76
CA LEU A 199 0.11 13.99 -3.34
C LEU A 199 0.70 13.22 -4.54
N TYR A 200 -0.06 13.07 -5.63
CA TYR A 200 0.43 12.43 -6.85
C TYR A 200 1.69 13.10 -7.38
N LYS A 201 1.68 14.43 -7.50
CA LYS A 201 2.85 15.16 -7.99
C LYS A 201 4.05 14.99 -7.08
N TYR A 202 3.82 15.00 -5.77
CA TYR A 202 4.87 14.81 -4.78
C TYR A 202 5.51 13.43 -4.86
N GLN A 203 4.73 12.37 -5.08
CA GLN A 203 5.23 10.99 -5.12
C GLN A 203 5.76 10.58 -6.48
N TYR A 204 5.15 11.03 -7.58
CA TYR A 204 5.37 10.47 -8.91
C TYR A 204 5.84 11.47 -9.96
N HIS A 205 5.85 12.77 -9.70
CA HIS A 205 6.07 13.78 -10.76
C HIS A 205 6.83 15.02 -10.26
N LEU A 206 7.78 14.83 -9.35
CA LEU A 206 8.52 15.91 -8.69
C LEU A 206 9.85 16.18 -9.40
N THR A 207 10.65 15.14 -9.64
CA THR A 207 12.01 15.23 -10.18
C THR A 207 12.01 15.34 -11.71
N LYS A 208 13.14 15.74 -12.32
CA LYS A 208 13.27 15.78 -13.79
C LYS A 208 13.09 14.40 -14.43
N HIS A 209 13.59 13.35 -13.77
CA HIS A 209 13.46 11.97 -14.26
C HIS A 209 11.99 11.54 -14.22
N GLU A 210 11.31 11.71 -13.09
CA GLU A 210 9.89 11.40 -12.93
C GLU A 210 9.00 12.15 -13.92
N LYS A 211 9.28 13.43 -14.20
CA LYS A 211 8.54 14.20 -15.21
C LYS A 211 8.74 13.69 -16.63
N LYS A 212 9.82 12.95 -16.88
CA LYS A 212 10.11 12.35 -18.19
C LYS A 212 9.46 10.96 -18.32
N THR A 213 9.37 10.21 -17.22
CA THR A 213 8.89 8.82 -17.22
C THR A 213 7.41 8.70 -16.87
N ASN A 214 6.94 9.49 -15.90
CA ASN A 214 5.58 9.43 -15.41
C ASN A 214 4.71 10.50 -16.07
N PRO A 215 3.42 10.22 -16.30
CA PRO A 215 2.50 11.18 -16.88
C PRO A 215 2.21 12.32 -15.91
N GLU A 216 1.99 13.51 -16.45
CA GLU A 216 1.42 14.59 -15.65
C GLU A 216 -0.02 14.27 -15.22
N TRP A 217 -0.51 14.97 -14.19
CA TRP A 217 -1.82 14.70 -13.58
C TRP A 217 -2.99 14.56 -14.56
N GLY A 218 -3.08 15.43 -15.57
CA GLY A 218 -4.18 15.35 -16.55
C GLY A 218 -4.10 14.10 -17.41
N GLN A 219 -2.90 13.77 -17.90
CA GLN A 219 -2.65 12.57 -18.70
C GLN A 219 -2.85 11.30 -17.88
N PHE A 220 -2.43 11.32 -16.61
CA PHE A 220 -2.67 10.24 -15.66
C PHE A 220 -4.17 9.92 -15.54
N LEU A 221 -5.00 10.93 -15.29
CA LEU A 221 -6.45 10.75 -15.15
C LEU A 221 -7.09 10.21 -16.43
N VAL A 222 -6.78 10.80 -17.59
CA VAL A 222 -7.34 10.37 -18.89
C VAL A 222 -7.00 8.90 -19.19
N ARG A 223 -5.77 8.50 -18.91
CA ARG A 223 -5.32 7.11 -19.14
C ARG A 223 -5.94 6.13 -18.15
N MET A 224 -6.02 6.48 -16.86
CA MET A 224 -6.71 5.65 -15.87
C MET A 224 -8.20 5.52 -16.21
N GLU A 225 -8.86 6.58 -16.66
CA GLU A 225 -10.24 6.54 -17.13
C GLU A 225 -10.43 5.60 -18.32
N ALA A 226 -9.54 5.67 -19.31
CA ALA A 226 -9.55 4.76 -20.45
C ALA A 226 -9.34 3.29 -20.07
N LEU A 227 -8.48 3.02 -19.07
CA LEU A 227 -8.18 1.65 -18.60
C LEU A 227 -9.33 1.02 -17.83
N TYR A 228 -9.96 1.79 -16.92
CA TYR A 228 -10.94 1.23 -15.99
C TYR A 228 -12.39 1.45 -16.45
N GLN A 229 -12.67 2.50 -17.23
CA GLN A 229 -14.01 2.84 -17.77
C GLN A 229 -15.10 2.90 -16.68
N ILE A 230 -14.73 3.33 -15.48
CA ILE A 230 -15.63 3.40 -14.33
C ILE A 230 -16.26 4.78 -14.28
N SER A 231 -17.59 4.83 -14.38
CA SER A 231 -18.35 6.05 -14.15
C SER A 231 -18.42 6.36 -12.65
N PRO A 232 -18.32 7.63 -12.22
CA PRO A 232 -18.56 8.00 -10.83
C PRO A 232 -19.94 7.47 -10.43
N ARG A 233 -20.02 6.67 -9.35
CA ARG A 233 -21.32 6.32 -8.80
C ARG A 233 -21.98 7.62 -8.36
N GLU A 234 -23.06 8.02 -9.03
CA GLU A 234 -23.96 9.03 -8.49
C GLU A 234 -24.43 8.50 -7.13
N ASN A 235 -23.99 9.14 -6.04
CA ASN A 235 -24.44 8.81 -4.70
C ASN A 235 -25.97 8.95 -4.68
N LYS A 236 -26.68 7.83 -4.66
CA LYS A 236 -28.09 7.75 -4.25
C LYS A 236 -28.17 7.73 -2.74
#